data_AF-A0A2H5XS35-F1
#
_entry.id   AF-A0A2H5XS35-F1
#
_cell.length_a   1.000
_cell.length_b   1.000
_cell.length_c   1.000
_cell.angle_alpha   90.00
_cell.angle_beta   90.00
_cell.angle_gamma   90.00
#
_symmetry.space_group_name_H-M   'P 1'
#
loop_
_entity.id
_entity.type
_entity.pdbx_description
1 polymer ?
#
loop_
_entity_poly.entity_id
_entity_poly.type
_entity_poly.pdbx_seq_one_letter_code
_entity_poly.pdbx_strand_id
1 'polypeptide(L)'
;MDVSINVLKPGYVNPYLHVHRYHEEVYIFLEGEGEMMIGDKVIKVKEGHIVRVDPEVKRGVRNPDSSKSNLVFICVRAQGQFNRLDGEGAGPVLGVDGWSYDKIIEKAKKEK
;
A
#
# COMPACT_ATOMS: atom_id res chain seq x y z
N MET A 1 13.51 13.56 2.57
CA MET A 1 12.89 12.48 3.37
C MET A 1 11.59 13.03 3.89
N ASP A 2 10.49 12.34 3.62
CA ASP A 2 9.15 12.75 4.03
C ASP A 2 8.52 11.66 4.90
N VAL A 3 7.71 12.07 5.88
CA VAL A 3 7.02 11.16 6.78
C VAL A 3 5.55 11.55 6.83
N SER A 4 4.65 10.57 6.69
CA SER A 4 3.22 10.77 6.96
C SER A 4 2.69 9.72 7.92
N ILE A 5 1.72 10.12 8.72
CA ILE A 5 0.93 9.24 9.58
C ILE A 5 -0.44 9.13 8.93
N ASN A 6 -0.92 7.90 8.74
CA ASN A 6 -2.13 7.62 8.01
C ASN A 6 -3.06 6.76 8.88
N VAL A 7 -4.35 7.07 8.79
CA VAL A 7 -5.41 6.31 9.47
C VAL A 7 -6.43 5.92 8.41
N LEU A 8 -6.66 4.62 8.26
CA LEU A 8 -7.71 4.07 7.38
C LEU A 8 -8.81 3.47 8.24
N LYS A 9 -10.03 3.98 8.10
CA LYS A 9 -11.23 3.34 8.66
C LYS A 9 -11.53 2.05 7.89
N PRO A 10 -12.28 1.09 8.45
CA PRO A 10 -12.76 -0.07 7.71
C PRO A 10 -13.43 0.34 6.39
N GLY A 11 -13.08 -0.35 5.30
CA GLY A 11 -13.53 -0.06 3.94
C GLY A 11 -12.72 1.00 3.19
N TYR A 12 -11.77 1.67 3.85
CA TYR A 12 -10.95 2.70 3.20
C TYR A 12 -9.64 2.12 2.66
N VAL A 13 -9.22 2.69 1.53
CA VAL A 13 -7.92 2.46 0.92
C VAL A 13 -7.10 3.74 0.99
N ASN A 14 -5.81 3.63 1.25
CA ASN A 14 -4.89 4.76 1.09
C ASN A 14 -4.99 5.22 -0.37
N PRO A 15 -5.33 6.50 -0.62
CA PRO A 15 -5.57 6.97 -1.97
C PRO A 15 -4.38 6.65 -2.89
N TYR A 16 -4.73 5.93 -3.96
CA TYR A 16 -3.92 5.57 -5.13
C TYR A 16 -3.00 4.35 -4.98
N LEU A 17 -3.22 3.38 -5.87
CA LEU A 17 -2.21 2.40 -6.23
C LEU A 17 -1.13 3.14 -7.05
N HIS A 18 0.10 3.17 -6.57
CA HIS A 18 1.13 3.99 -7.21
C HIS A 18 2.48 3.27 -7.25
N VAL A 19 3.33 3.75 -8.16
CA VAL A 19 4.73 3.39 -8.28
C VAL A 19 5.56 4.65 -8.10
N HIS A 20 6.59 4.57 -7.27
CA HIS A 20 7.56 5.64 -7.15
C HIS A 20 8.78 5.33 -8.01
N ARG A 21 9.21 6.27 -8.85
CA ARG A 21 10.39 6.09 -9.72
C ARG A 21 11.71 6.19 -8.94
N TYR A 22 11.75 6.94 -7.84
CA TYR A 22 12.97 7.16 -7.02
C TYR A 22 12.78 6.92 -5.54
N HIS A 23 11.55 6.97 -5.03
CA HIS A 23 11.34 6.89 -3.59
C HIS A 23 11.14 5.45 -3.18
N GLU A 24 12.02 4.97 -2.31
CA GLU A 24 11.70 3.81 -1.49
C GLU A 24 10.77 4.26 -0.37
N GLU A 25 9.87 3.36 0.02
CA GLU A 25 8.94 3.63 1.11
C GLU A 25 9.00 2.53 2.16
N VAL A 26 8.97 2.93 3.42
CA VAL A 26 8.86 2.03 4.57
C VAL A 26 7.52 2.30 5.26
N TYR A 27 6.71 1.26 5.35
CA TYR A 27 5.43 1.25 6.04
C TYR A 27 5.62 0.60 7.41
N ILE A 28 5.25 1.31 8.46
CA ILE A 28 5.32 0.84 9.86
C ILE A 28 3.89 0.81 10.40
N PHE A 29 3.36 -0.38 10.62
CA PHE A 29 1.99 -0.58 11.08
C PHE A 29 1.93 -0.50 12.60
N LEU A 30 1.19 0.48 13.12
CA LEU A 30 1.13 0.82 14.54
C LEU A 30 -0.11 0.26 15.24
N GLU A 31 -1.19 0.03 14.50
CA GLU A 31 -2.46 -0.46 15.07
C GLU A 31 -3.30 -1.14 13.98
N GLY A 32 -4.04 -2.17 14.36
CA GLY A 32 -5.04 -2.83 13.53
C GLY A 32 -4.48 -3.88 12.59
N GLU A 33 -5.37 -4.40 11.73
CA GLU A 33 -5.04 -5.37 10.68
C GLU A 33 -5.58 -4.89 9.35
N GLY A 34 -4.86 -5.18 8.27
CA GLY A 34 -5.29 -4.84 6.93
C GLY A 34 -4.50 -5.58 5.86
N GLU A 35 -4.53 -5.03 4.66
CA GLU A 35 -3.90 -5.65 3.51
C GLU A 35 -3.05 -4.65 2.74
N MET A 36 -1.92 -5.12 2.25
CA MET A 36 -1.01 -4.34 1.43
C MET A 36 -0.77 -5.06 0.10
N MET A 37 -1.00 -4.37 -1.00
CA MET A 37 -0.55 -4.80 -2.32
C MET A 37 0.93 -4.47 -2.47
N ILE A 38 1.70 -5.44 -2.96
CA ILE A 38 3.12 -5.33 -3.29
C ILE A 38 3.35 -6.05 -4.63
N GLY A 39 3.59 -5.29 -5.69
CA GLY A 39 3.59 -5.82 -7.06
C GLY A 39 2.23 -6.40 -7.39
N ASP A 40 2.20 -7.70 -7.71
CA ASP A 40 0.98 -8.44 -8.05
C ASP A 40 0.44 -9.30 -6.88
N LYS A 41 1.01 -9.15 -5.68
CA LYS A 41 0.61 -9.90 -4.49
C LYS A 41 -0.12 -9.00 -3.50
N VAL A 42 -1.04 -9.58 -2.75
CA VAL A 42 -1.64 -8.98 -1.57
C VAL A 42 -1.16 -9.74 -0.34
N ILE A 43 -0.59 -9.02 0.62
CA ILE A 43 -0.14 -9.55 1.90
C ILE A 43 -1.00 -9.00 3.03
N LYS A 44 -1.18 -9.79 4.10
CA LYS A 44 -1.78 -9.30 5.34
C LYS A 44 -0.75 -8.53 6.15
N VAL A 45 -1.16 -7.40 6.70
CA VAL A 45 -0.35 -6.54 7.57
C VAL A 45 -1.10 -6.32 8.88
N LYS A 46 -0.37 -6.16 9.97
CA LYS A 46 -0.93 -5.87 11.28
C LYS A 46 0.06 -5.08 12.12
N GLU A 47 -0.37 -4.61 13.28
CA GLU A 47 0.48 -3.98 14.29
C GLU A 47 1.83 -4.70 14.46
N GLY A 48 2.91 -3.91 14.47
CA GLY A 48 4.29 -4.38 14.59
C GLY A 48 4.91 -4.84 13.27
N HIS A 49 4.15 -4.99 12.18
CA HIS A 49 4.73 -5.27 10.87
C HIS A 49 5.43 -4.03 10.29
N ILE A 50 6.56 -4.27 9.63
CA ILE A 50 7.31 -3.26 8.88
C ILE A 50 7.53 -3.79 7.47
N VAL A 51 7.15 -3.00 6.45
CA VAL A 51 7.27 -3.38 5.05
C VAL A 51 8.07 -2.32 4.30
N ARG A 52 9.22 -2.72 3.76
CA ARG A 52 10.01 -1.89 2.84
C ARG A 52 9.59 -2.19 1.40
N VAL A 53 9.40 -1.15 0.61
CA VAL A 53 8.99 -1.23 -0.79
C VAL A 53 10.01 -0.50 -1.65
N ASP A 54 10.64 -1.25 -2.56
CA ASP A 54 11.58 -0.69 -3.53
C ASP A 54 10.89 0.32 -4.48
N PRO A 55 11.67 1.20 -5.13
CA PRO A 55 11.21 1.94 -6.29
C PRO A 55 10.58 1.00 -7.34
N GLU A 56 9.67 1.53 -8.16
CA GLU A 56 8.98 0.85 -9.28
C GLU A 56 8.00 -0.27 -8.87
N VAL A 57 7.99 -0.69 -7.60
CA VAL A 57 7.03 -1.68 -7.10
C VAL A 57 5.66 -1.03 -6.88
N LYS A 58 4.61 -1.62 -7.47
CA LYS A 58 3.22 -1.22 -7.24
C LYS A 58 2.86 -1.45 -5.78
N ARG A 59 2.23 -0.46 -5.16
CA ARG A 59 1.89 -0.54 -3.74
C ARG A 59 0.56 0.10 -3.43
N GLY A 60 -0.10 -0.40 -2.40
CA GLY A 60 -1.31 0.20 -1.84
C GLY A 60 -1.67 -0.47 -0.53
N VAL A 61 -2.19 0.29 0.43
CA VAL A 61 -2.64 -0.22 1.73
C VAL A 61 -4.14 -0.03 1.81
N ARG A 62 -4.87 -1.07 2.21
CA ARG A 62 -6.30 -0.99 2.50
C ARG A 62 -6.63 -1.54 3.87
N ASN A 63 -7.70 -0.98 4.44
CA ASN A 63 -8.38 -1.56 5.57
C ASN A 63 -9.69 -2.23 5.06
N PRO A 64 -9.79 -3.57 5.02
CA PRO A 64 -10.98 -4.25 4.52
C PRO A 64 -12.28 -3.83 5.21
N ASP A 65 -13.42 -3.91 4.52
CA ASP A 65 -14.74 -3.61 5.10
C ASP A 65 -15.08 -4.51 6.31
N SER A 66 -14.51 -5.72 6.36
CA SER A 66 -14.71 -6.67 7.46
C SER A 66 -13.90 -6.34 8.72
N SER A 67 -13.01 -5.36 8.68
CA SER A 67 -12.17 -5.00 9.82
C SER A 67 -12.97 -4.35 10.94
N LYS A 68 -12.57 -4.63 12.19
CA LYS A 68 -13.26 -4.14 13.40
C LYS A 68 -12.68 -2.84 13.96
N SER A 69 -11.50 -2.45 13.49
CA SER A 69 -10.76 -1.28 13.98
C SER A 69 -10.17 -0.49 12.83
N ASN A 70 -9.65 0.69 13.15
CA ASN A 70 -8.83 1.44 12.21
C ASN A 70 -7.51 0.72 11.97
N LEU A 71 -6.92 0.98 10.81
CA LEU A 71 -5.53 0.63 10.49
C LEU A 71 -4.71 1.92 10.55
N VAL A 72 -3.70 1.94 11.42
CA VAL A 72 -2.82 3.10 11.62
C VAL A 72 -1.42 2.73 11.18
N PHE A 73 -0.80 3.55 10.33
CA PHE A 73 0.56 3.32 9.88
C PHE A 73 1.32 4.60 9.57
N ILE A 74 2.63 4.54 9.76
CA ILE A 74 3.57 5.55 9.27
C ILE A 74 4.06 5.13 7.89
N CYS A 75 4.08 6.05 6.94
CA CYS A 75 4.82 5.90 5.69
C CYS A 75 6.01 6.84 5.70
N VAL A 76 7.22 6.28 5.65
CA VAL A 76 8.47 7.01 5.49
C VAL A 76 8.90 6.89 4.04
N ARG A 77 9.07 8.04 3.37
CA ARG A 77 9.56 8.11 1.98
C ARG A 77 10.96 8.68 1.99
N ALA A 78 11.90 7.92 1.47
CA ALA A 78 13.26 8.37 1.26
C ALA A 78 13.60 8.27 -0.23
N GLN A 79 14.45 9.19 -0.70
CA GLN A 79 15.06 9.02 -2.01
C GLN A 79 15.94 7.77 -1.94
N GLY A 80 15.62 6.76 -2.74
CA GLY A 80 16.31 5.48 -2.72
C GLY A 80 17.78 5.70 -3.08
N GLN A 81 18.69 5.21 -2.24
CA GLN A 81 20.14 5.32 -2.47
C GLN A 81 20.73 4.08 -3.15
N PHE A 82 19.92 3.07 -3.49
CA PHE A 82 20.42 1.86 -4.13
C PHE A 82 20.45 2.01 -5.66
N ASN A 83 21.59 2.50 -6.17
CA ASN A 83 22.09 2.51 -7.56
C ASN A 83 21.08 2.75 -8.70
N ARG A 84 20.91 3.99 -9.18
CA ARG A 84 20.67 4.30 -10.61
C ARG A 84 21.19 5.68 -11.02
N LEU A 85 21.72 5.76 -12.25
CA LEU A 85 22.49 6.86 -12.86
C LEU A 85 21.63 7.88 -13.63
N ASP A 86 20.31 7.88 -13.47
CA ASP A 86 19.39 8.63 -14.33
C ASP A 86 18.23 9.27 -13.53
N GLY A 87 18.41 10.55 -13.18
CA GLY A 87 17.43 11.38 -12.48
C GLY A 87 16.16 11.69 -13.29
N GLU A 88 15.05 11.94 -12.57
CA GLU A 88 13.77 12.64 -12.93
C GLU A 88 12.50 12.05 -12.25
N GLY A 89 12.16 12.63 -11.09
CA GLY A 89 11.12 12.30 -10.08
C GLY A 89 9.70 11.94 -10.51
N ALA A 90 9.13 10.92 -9.83
CA ALA A 90 7.76 10.39 -9.85
C ALA A 90 7.35 9.54 -11.08
N GLY A 91 6.94 8.28 -10.84
CA GLY A 91 6.40 7.38 -11.85
C GLY A 91 4.89 7.61 -12.05
N PRO A 92 4.28 7.05 -13.10
CA PRO A 92 2.86 7.27 -13.39
C PRO A 92 1.97 6.78 -12.24
N VAL A 93 0.96 7.58 -11.89
CA VAL A 93 -0.17 7.11 -11.09
C VAL A 93 -0.90 6.06 -11.93
N LEU A 94 -0.88 4.82 -11.49
CA LEU A 94 -1.63 3.76 -12.16
C LEU A 94 -3.09 3.90 -11.73
N GLY A 95 -3.99 4.13 -12.69
CA GLY A 95 -5.43 4.01 -12.45
C GLY A 95 -5.76 2.69 -11.74
N VAL A 96 -6.83 2.69 -10.94
CA VAL A 96 -7.24 1.59 -10.05
C VAL A 96 -7.73 0.32 -10.78
N ASP A 97 -6.87 -0.27 -11.60
CA ASP A 97 -7.08 -1.55 -12.28
C ASP A 97 -6.40 -2.70 -11.51
N GLY A 98 -6.87 -2.92 -10.29
CA GLY A 98 -6.40 -4.01 -9.43
C GLY A 98 -7.23 -4.21 -8.15
N TRP A 99 -8.00 -3.20 -7.76
CA TRP A 99 -8.87 -3.21 -6.57
C TRP A 99 -10.33 -2.86 -6.91
N SER A 100 -10.87 -3.43 -8.00
CA SER A 100 -12.31 -3.27 -8.31
C SER A 100 -13.14 -3.91 -7.20
N TYR A 101 -13.93 -3.07 -6.51
CA TYR A 101 -14.82 -3.45 -5.39
C TYR A 101 -15.77 -4.59 -5.78
N ASP A 102 -16.31 -4.54 -7.00
CA ASP A 102 -17.27 -5.52 -7.51
C ASP A 102 -16.65 -6.90 -7.79
N LYS A 103 -15.41 -6.94 -8.32
CA LYS A 103 -14.69 -8.19 -8.62
C LYS A 103 -14.31 -8.97 -7.37
N ILE A 104 -14.09 -8.30 -6.24
CA ILE A 104 -13.75 -8.92 -4.95
C ILE A 104 -14.99 -9.61 -4.35
N ILE A 105 -16.17 -8.97 -4.43
CA ILE A 105 -17.45 -9.55 -3.96
C ILE A 105 -17.84 -10.77 -4.81
N GLU A 106 -17.67 -10.71 -6.12
CA GLU A 106 -17.99 -11.84 -7.01
C GLU A 106 -17.10 -13.06 -6.77
N LYS A 107 -15.80 -12.85 -6.52
CA LYS A 107 -14.87 -13.94 -6.19
C LYS A 107 -15.21 -14.59 -4.85
N ALA A 108 -15.53 -13.79 -3.82
CA ALA A 108 -15.93 -14.29 -2.51
C ALA A 108 -17.27 -15.06 -2.52
N LYS A 109 -18.16 -14.78 -3.48
CA LYS A 109 -19.42 -15.53 -3.68
C LYS A 109 -19.24 -16.86 -4.41
N LYS A 110 -18.16 -17.03 -5.18
CA LYS A 110 -17.84 -18.26 -5.94
C LYS A 110 -17.01 -19.27 -5.16
N GLU A 111 -16.44 -18.87 -4.02
CA GLU A 111 -15.60 -19.71 -3.16
C GLU A 111 -16.37 -20.24 -1.91
N LYS A 112 -17.70 -20.31 -2.00
CA LYS A 112 -18.59 -21.09 -1.11
C LYS A 112 -19.26 -22.20 -1.90
#